data_AF-A0A3D0YQW4-F1
#
_entry.id   AF-A0A3D0YQW4-F1
#
_cell.length_a   1.000
_cell.length_b   1.000
_cell.length_c   1.000
_cell.angle_alpha   90.00
_cell.angle_beta   90.00
_cell.angle_gamma   90.00
#
_symmetry.space_group_name_H-M   'P 1'
#
loop_
_entity.id
_entity.type
_entity.pdbx_description
1 polymer ?
#
loop_
_entity_poly.entity_id
_entity_poly.type
_entity_poly.pdbx_seq_one_letter_code
_entity_poly.pdbx_strand_id
1 'polypeptide(L)'
;MGEPFHNYDAVLSAARIMNAETGLGIAARRISISTCGLIPGIERLTNEPLQLNLAISLHAPNDKLRSQIMPVNEAYPLTDLLSAVRTYVTKTRRKVMFEYLLLDGVNDSLVQAEQLAELLFVSPLFHVNL
;
A
#
# COMPACT_ATOMS: atom_id res chain seq x y z
N MET A 1 -17.29 -2.91 0.15
CA MET A 1 -15.85 -3.15 0.40
C MET A 1 -15.24 -1.85 0.88
N GLY A 2 -14.33 -1.88 1.85
CA GLY A 2 -13.85 -0.69 2.57
C GLY A 2 -12.37 -0.77 2.89
N GLU A 3 -11.85 0.30 3.49
CA GLU A 3 -10.43 0.45 3.84
C GLU A 3 -10.04 -0.47 5.02
N PRO A 4 -9.16 -1.48 4.82
CA PRO A 4 -8.83 -2.45 5.86
C PRO A 4 -8.28 -1.84 7.15
N PHE A 5 -7.48 -0.77 7.06
CA PHE A 5 -6.88 -0.18 8.24
C PHE A 5 -7.84 0.66 9.10
N HIS A 6 -9.04 1.01 8.61
CA HIS A 6 -10.11 1.50 9.48
C HIS A 6 -10.68 0.41 10.40
N ASN A 7 -10.47 -0.87 10.07
CA ASN A 7 -10.88 -2.02 10.88
C ASN A 7 -9.70 -2.95 11.15
N TYR A 8 -8.57 -2.36 11.53
CA TYR A 8 -7.28 -3.04 11.63
C TYR A 8 -7.34 -4.34 12.45
N ASP A 9 -7.96 -4.31 13.63
CA ASP A 9 -7.93 -5.45 14.55
C ASP A 9 -8.70 -6.66 14.00
N ALA A 10 -9.87 -6.43 13.37
CA ALA A 10 -10.62 -7.50 12.76
C ALA A 10 -9.91 -8.07 11.52
N VAL A 11 -9.28 -7.20 10.71
CA VAL A 11 -8.51 -7.61 9.53
C VAL A 11 -7.32 -8.47 9.93
N LEU A 12 -6.55 -8.07 10.95
CA LEU A 12 -5.42 -8.85 11.43
C LEU A 12 -5.86 -10.16 12.10
N SER A 13 -6.97 -10.15 12.83
CA SER A 13 -7.54 -11.38 13.39
C SER A 13 -7.91 -12.37 12.29
N ALA A 14 -8.58 -11.91 11.23
CA ALA A 14 -8.90 -12.72 10.06
C ALA A 14 -7.62 -13.25 9.38
N ALA A 15 -6.60 -12.42 9.19
CA ALA A 15 -5.33 -12.84 8.61
C ALA A 15 -4.61 -13.92 9.44
N ARG A 16 -4.68 -13.83 10.79
CA ARG A 16 -4.15 -14.86 11.69
C ARG A 16 -4.92 -16.18 11.58
N ILE A 17 -6.24 -16.13 11.49
CA ILE A 17 -7.09 -17.32 11.29
C ILE A 17 -6.78 -17.98 9.94
N MET A 18 -6.64 -17.18 8.88
CA MET A 18 -6.23 -17.69 7.56
C MET A 18 -4.86 -18.35 7.61
N ASN A 19 -3.93 -17.81 8.41
CA ASN A 19 -2.57 -18.35 8.52
C ASN A 19 -2.43 -19.56 9.45
N ALA A 20 -3.27 -19.69 10.47
CA ALA A 20 -3.18 -20.77 11.45
C ALA A 20 -3.29 -22.16 10.81
N GLU A 21 -2.51 -23.13 11.31
CA GLU A 21 -2.58 -24.54 10.89
C GLU A 21 -3.97 -25.15 11.15
N THR A 22 -4.62 -24.73 12.23
CA THR A 22 -6.00 -25.12 12.57
C THR A 22 -7.07 -24.33 11.81
N GLY A 23 -6.66 -23.29 11.07
CA GLY A 23 -7.49 -22.48 10.21
C GLY A 23 -7.37 -22.91 8.75
N LEU A 24 -6.98 -21.99 7.86
CA LEU A 24 -6.82 -22.30 6.43
C LEU A 24 -5.39 -22.72 6.04
N GLY A 25 -4.41 -22.63 6.95
CA GLY A 25 -3.02 -22.97 6.68
C GLY A 25 -2.35 -22.14 5.57
N ILE A 26 -2.89 -20.97 5.25
CA ILE A 26 -2.35 -20.12 4.17
C ILE A 26 -1.09 -19.42 4.68
N ALA A 27 0.06 -19.63 4.04
CA ALA A 27 1.28 -18.92 4.39
C ALA A 27 1.06 -17.39 4.38
N ALA A 28 1.46 -16.70 5.45
CA ALA A 28 1.24 -15.25 5.62
C ALA A 28 1.69 -14.40 4.43
N ARG A 29 2.78 -14.80 3.77
CA ARG A 29 3.32 -14.15 2.55
C ARG A 29 2.44 -14.32 1.31
N ARG A 30 1.32 -15.04 1.40
CA ARG A 30 0.27 -15.15 0.37
C ARG A 30 -0.98 -14.34 0.72
N ILE A 31 -0.99 -13.68 1.88
CA ILE A 31 -2.07 -12.82 2.33
C ILE A 31 -1.63 -11.37 2.13
N SER A 32 -2.40 -10.62 1.35
CA SER A 32 -2.12 -9.22 1.04
C SER A 32 -3.18 -8.33 1.68
N ILE A 33 -2.74 -7.27 2.34
CA ILE A 33 -3.61 -6.17 2.77
C ILE A 33 -3.33 -5.01 1.82
N SER A 34 -4.36 -4.57 1.09
CA SER A 34 -4.33 -3.30 0.34
C SER A 34 -4.92 -2.18 1.19
N THR A 35 -4.32 -0.99 1.12
CA THR A 35 -4.81 0.22 1.79
C THR A 35 -4.76 1.41 0.83
N CYS A 36 -5.67 2.36 1.03
CA CYS A 36 -5.65 3.67 0.38
C CYS A 36 -4.51 4.58 0.89
N GLY A 37 -3.71 4.13 1.87
CA GLY A 37 -2.55 4.85 2.37
C GLY A 37 -2.71 5.39 3.78
N LEU A 38 -3.45 4.70 4.66
CA LEU A 38 -3.56 5.11 6.07
C LEU A 38 -2.24 4.86 6.80
N ILE A 39 -1.45 5.92 6.98
CA ILE A 39 -0.12 5.87 7.60
C ILE A 39 -0.12 5.16 8.97
N PRO A 40 -1.05 5.44 9.91
CA PRO A 40 -1.06 4.75 11.20
C PRO A 40 -1.22 3.22 11.06
N GLY A 41 -1.97 2.76 10.06
CA GLY A 41 -2.12 1.34 9.76
C GLY A 41 -0.84 0.71 9.20
N ILE A 42 -0.14 1.41 8.30
CA ILE A 42 1.15 0.99 7.74
C ILE A 42 2.20 0.86 8.86
N GLU A 43 2.25 1.82 9.78
CA GLU A 43 3.16 1.81 10.92
C GLU A 43 2.86 0.65 11.88
N ARG A 44 1.58 0.38 12.16
CA ARG A 44 1.19 -0.80 12.95
C ARG A 44 1.61 -2.09 12.25
N LEU A 45 1.35 -2.22 10.94
CA LEU A 45 1.71 -3.42 10.17
C LEU A 45 3.23 -3.61 10.06
N THR A 46 4.00 -2.52 10.08
CA THR A 46 5.48 -2.56 10.11
C THR A 46 6.02 -3.28 11.34
N ASN A 47 5.28 -3.25 12.45
CA ASN A 47 5.64 -3.88 13.72
C ASN A 47 5.00 -5.27 13.89
N GLU A 48 4.19 -5.71 12.94
CA GLU A 48 3.49 -6.98 13.00
C GLU A 48 4.43 -8.17 12.73
N PRO A 49 4.53 -9.18 13.62
CA PRO A 49 5.35 -10.36 13.38
C PRO A 49 4.85 -11.21 12.21
N LEU A 50 3.54 -11.20 11.92
CA LEU A 50 2.98 -11.89 10.77
C LEU A 50 3.47 -11.27 9.46
N GLN A 51 4.09 -12.07 8.60
CA GLN A 51 4.74 -11.60 7.37
C GLN A 51 3.75 -11.40 6.21
N LEU A 52 2.77 -10.54 6.43
CA LEU A 52 1.75 -10.16 5.45
C LEU A 52 2.36 -9.28 4.34
N ASN A 53 1.78 -9.35 3.14
CA ASN A 53 2.12 -8.43 2.05
C ASN A 53 1.33 -7.12 2.20
N LEU A 54 1.97 -6.01 1.82
CA LEU A 54 1.37 -4.69 1.78
C LEU A 54 1.20 -4.23 0.34
N ALA A 55 -0.03 -3.87 -0.02
CA ALA A 55 -0.35 -3.13 -1.23
C ALA A 55 -0.83 -1.72 -0.88
N ILE A 56 -0.44 -0.74 -1.69
CA ILE A 56 -0.84 0.66 -1.56
C ILE A 56 -1.58 1.06 -2.83
N SER A 57 -2.84 1.45 -2.70
CA SER A 57 -3.58 2.09 -3.77
C SER A 57 -3.05 3.52 -3.96
N LEU A 58 -2.26 3.71 -5.03
CA LEU A 58 -1.52 4.95 -5.28
C LEU A 58 -2.26 5.84 -6.29
N HIS A 59 -2.53 5.28 -7.48
CA HIS A 59 -3.37 5.80 -8.56
C HIS A 59 -3.03 7.20 -9.13
N ALA A 60 -2.00 7.89 -8.64
CA ALA A 60 -1.50 9.13 -9.22
C ALA A 60 -0.05 9.38 -8.81
N PRO A 61 0.76 10.05 -9.67
CA PRO A 61 2.16 10.30 -9.40
C PRO A 61 2.43 11.65 -8.71
N ASN A 62 1.40 12.47 -8.44
CA ASN A 62 1.53 13.76 -7.77
C ASN A 62 0.30 14.05 -6.89
N ASP A 63 0.48 14.86 -5.84
CA ASP A 63 -0.57 15.14 -4.85
C ASP A 63 -1.81 15.78 -5.47
N LYS A 64 -1.64 16.69 -6.42
CA LYS A 64 -2.77 17.38 -7.07
C LYS A 64 -3.73 16.39 -7.72
N LEU A 65 -3.19 15.47 -8.53
CA LEU A 65 -4.01 14.45 -9.18
C LEU A 65 -4.49 13.41 -8.16
N ARG A 66 -3.64 13.03 -7.21
CA ARG A 66 -4.02 12.04 -6.19
C ARG A 66 -5.19 12.50 -5.35
N SER A 67 -5.23 13.76 -4.92
CA SER A 67 -6.35 14.33 -4.17
C SER A 67 -7.67 14.35 -4.96
N GLN A 68 -7.61 14.44 -6.29
CA GLN A 68 -8.80 14.37 -7.15
C GLN A 68 -9.39 12.95 -7.22
N ILE A 69 -8.52 11.93 -7.22
CA ILE A 69 -8.91 10.51 -7.34
C ILE A 69 -9.17 9.89 -5.96
N MET A 70 -8.38 10.29 -4.95
CA MET A 70 -8.30 9.69 -3.63
C MET A 70 -8.26 10.78 -2.55
N PRO A 71 -9.42 11.19 -1.99
CA PRO A 71 -9.50 12.26 -0.98
C PRO A 71 -8.64 12.04 0.27
N VAL A 72 -8.27 10.78 0.56
CA VAL A 72 -7.35 10.42 1.65
C VAL A 72 -6.00 11.13 1.54
N ASN A 73 -5.60 11.57 0.34
CA ASN A 73 -4.36 12.30 0.11
C ASN A 73 -4.28 13.62 0.88
N GLU A 74 -5.43 14.27 1.15
CA GLU A 74 -5.47 15.50 1.95
C GLU A 74 -5.02 15.26 3.41
N ALA A 75 -5.27 14.05 3.94
CA ALA A 75 -4.83 13.66 5.27
C ALA A 75 -3.42 13.05 5.26
N TYR A 76 -3.08 12.32 4.20
CA TYR A 76 -1.81 11.62 4.04
C TYR A 76 -1.22 11.86 2.64
N PRO A 77 -0.52 12.99 2.45
CA PRO A 77 0.13 13.34 1.18
C PRO A 77 1.20 12.33 0.77
N LEU A 78 1.56 12.33 -0.52
CA LEU A 78 2.50 11.37 -1.10
C LEU A 78 3.84 11.31 -0.37
N THR A 79 4.41 12.47 0.00
CA THR A 79 5.69 12.54 0.70
C THR A 79 5.67 11.75 2.01
N ASP A 80 4.62 11.93 2.81
CA ASP A 80 4.48 11.27 4.11
C ASP A 80 4.17 9.78 3.95
N LEU A 81 3.29 9.44 3.00
CA LEU A 81 2.99 8.06 2.64
C LEU A 81 4.25 7.29 2.22
N LEU A 82 5.08 7.88 1.35
CA LEU A 82 6.32 7.25 0.89
C LEU A 82 7.37 7.15 2.00
N SER A 83 7.38 8.09 2.94
CA SER A 83 8.22 7.98 4.15
C SER A 83 7.82 6.78 5.02
N ALA A 84 6.52 6.57 5.24
CA ALA A 84 5.98 5.42 5.95
C ALA A 84 6.30 4.10 5.22
N VAL A 85 6.13 4.07 3.89
CA VAL A 85 6.49 2.92 3.05
C VAL A 85 7.99 2.62 3.11
N ARG A 86 8.85 3.64 3.04
CA ARG A 86 10.31 3.47 3.18
C ARG A 86 10.68 2.86 4.53
N THR A 87 10.00 3.27 5.60
CA THR A 87 10.19 2.71 6.94
C THR A 87 9.75 1.24 6.99
N TYR A 88 8.57 0.92 6.44
CA TYR A 88 8.09 -0.45 6.30
C TYR A 88 9.11 -1.34 5.55
N VAL A 89 9.57 -0.90 4.38
CA VAL A 89 10.53 -1.65 3.55
C VAL A 89 11.85 -1.85 4.28
N THR A 90 12.37 -0.80 4.92
CA THR A 90 13.67 -0.85 5.62
C THR A 90 13.64 -1.85 6.78
N LYS A 91 12.57 -1.82 7.58
CA LYS A 91 12.44 -2.67 8.77
C LYS A 91 12.09 -4.12 8.43
N THR A 92 11.19 -4.32 7.46
CA THR A 92 10.66 -5.65 7.16
C THR A 92 11.44 -6.37 6.07
N ARG A 93 12.19 -5.63 5.24
CA ARG A 93 12.82 -6.11 4.01
C ARG A 93 11.84 -6.77 3.04
N ARG A 94 10.55 -6.42 3.13
CA ARG A 94 9.47 -6.94 2.27
C ARG A 94 9.17 -5.92 1.18
N LYS A 95 8.86 -6.44 -0.02
CA LYS A 95 8.43 -5.64 -1.17
C LYS A 95 7.04 -5.06 -0.92
N VAL A 96 6.83 -3.81 -1.31
CA VAL A 96 5.50 -3.18 -1.35
C VAL A 96 4.97 -3.20 -2.77
N MET A 97 3.68 -3.50 -2.92
CA MET A 97 2.97 -3.41 -4.21
C MET A 97 2.29 -2.05 -4.28
N PHE A 98 2.53 -1.28 -5.34
CA PHE A 98 1.76 -0.09 -5.64
C PHE A 98 0.70 -0.46 -6.68
N GLU A 99 -0.56 -0.23 -6.36
CA GLU A 99 -1.67 -0.43 -7.28
C GLU A 99 -1.96 0.90 -7.98
N TYR A 100 -2.04 0.87 -9.30
CA TYR A 100 -2.22 2.04 -10.14
C TYR A 100 -3.28 1.74 -11.20
N LEU A 101 -4.55 2.05 -10.87
CA LEU A 101 -5.65 1.93 -11.81
C LEU A 101 -5.44 2.90 -12.97
N LEU A 102 -5.42 2.42 -14.21
CA LEU A 102 -5.39 3.26 -15.40
C LEU A 102 -6.79 3.80 -15.73
N LEU A 103 -6.92 5.11 -15.75
CA LEU A 103 -8.12 5.86 -16.06
C LEU A 103 -7.88 6.67 -17.33
N ASP A 104 -8.67 6.37 -18.37
CA ASP A 104 -8.57 6.96 -19.71
C ASP A 104 -8.55 8.49 -19.67
N GLY A 105 -7.45 9.08 -20.12
CA GLY A 105 -7.26 10.54 -20.19
C GLY A 105 -7.09 11.23 -18.83
N VAL A 106 -6.96 10.48 -17.73
CA VAL A 106 -6.85 11.02 -16.38
C VAL A 106 -5.46 10.79 -15.79
N ASN A 107 -4.98 9.55 -15.78
CA ASN A 107 -3.73 9.18 -15.12
C ASN A 107 -2.85 8.20 -15.93
N ASP A 108 -3.13 8.05 -17.23
CA ASP A 108 -2.56 7.04 -18.13
C ASP A 108 -1.62 7.62 -19.21
N SER A 109 -1.23 8.89 -19.11
CA SER A 109 -0.31 9.51 -20.06
C SER A 109 1.16 9.11 -19.81
N LEU A 110 2.00 9.21 -20.85
CA LEU A 110 3.46 8.97 -20.73
C LEU A 110 4.12 9.90 -19.70
N VAL A 111 3.69 11.17 -19.63
CA VAL A 111 4.20 12.14 -18.64
C VAL A 111 3.92 11.66 -17.22
N GLN A 112 2.74 11.07 -16.97
CA GLN A 112 2.40 10.53 -15.66
C GLN A 112 3.19 9.26 -15.33
N ALA A 113 3.48 8.42 -16.34
CA ALA A 113 4.36 7.27 -16.16
C ALA A 113 5.80 7.70 -15.77
N GLU A 114 6.34 8.74 -16.40
CA GLU A 114 7.64 9.33 -16.04
C GLU A 114 7.64 9.89 -14.61
N GLN A 115 6.62 10.69 -14.26
CA GLN A 115 6.46 11.21 -12.90
C GLN A 115 6.33 10.08 -11.86
N LEU A 116 5.63 9.00 -12.20
CA LEU A 116 5.49 7.84 -11.32
C LEU A 116 6.83 7.16 -11.10
N ALA A 117 7.63 6.99 -12.16
CA ALA A 117 8.96 6.41 -12.08
C ALA A 117 9.88 7.26 -11.18
N GLU A 118 9.86 8.59 -11.35
CA GLU A 118 10.61 9.52 -10.50
C GLU A 118 10.17 9.45 -9.03
N LEU A 119 8.86 9.47 -8.78
CA LEU A 119 8.26 9.41 -7.45
C LEU A 119 8.69 8.13 -6.71
N LEU A 120 8.64 6.98 -7.39
CA LEU A 120 8.91 5.68 -6.77
C LEU A 120 10.38 5.31 -6.72
N PHE A 121 11.25 6.00 -7.47
CA PHE A 121 12.70 5.76 -7.47
C PHE A 121 13.33 5.87 -6.06
N VAL A 122 12.67 6.59 -5.15
CA VAL A 122 13.09 6.77 -3.74
C VAL A 122 12.98 5.47 -2.92
N SER A 123 12.18 4.49 -3.35
CA SER A 123 12.00 3.21 -2.65
C SER A 123 12.74 2.07 -3.37
N PRO A 124 13.63 1.32 -2.71
CA PRO A 124 14.45 0.31 -3.40
C PRO A 124 13.74 -1.04 -3.62
N LEU A 125 12.55 -1.27 -3.04
CA LEU A 125 11.90 -2.58 -3.06
C LEU A 125 10.38 -2.47 -3.25
N PHE A 126 9.96 -2.27 -4.50
CA PHE A 126 8.55 -2.22 -4.86
C PHE A 126 8.24 -3.00 -6.15
N HIS A 127 6.95 -3.13 -6.43
CA HIS A 127 6.39 -3.51 -7.73
C HIS A 127 5.18 -2.65 -8.01
N VAL A 128 4.93 -2.30 -9.27
CA VAL A 128 3.75 -1.54 -9.69
C VAL A 128 2.82 -2.48 -10.44
N ASN A 129 1.57 -2.58 -9.98
CA ASN A 129 0.48 -3.26 -10.66
C ASN A 129 -0.34 -2.18 -11.39
N LEU A 130 -0.42 -2.29 -12.72
CA LEU A 130 -1.23 -1.44 -13.60
C LEU A 130 -2.56 -2.12 -13.92
#